data_AF-A0A1B1PZY5-F1
#
_entry.id   AF-A0A1B1PZY5-F1
#
_cell.length_a   1.000
_cell.length_b   1.000
_cell.length_c   1.000
_cell.angle_alpha   90.00
_cell.angle_beta   90.00
_cell.angle_gamma   90.00
#
_symmetry.space_group_name_H-M   'P 1'
#
loop_
_entity.id
_entity.type
_entity.pdbx_description
1 polymer ?
#
loop_
_entity_poly.entity_id
_entity_poly.type
_entity_poly.pdbx_seq_one_letter_code
_entity_poly.pdbx_strand_id
1 'polypeptide(L)'
;MLIGATPEGNKELVAVCGGYRESTESWLEVLRDLKERNMASPNLCIGDGALGFWKAVREVYPEAEHQRCWVHKTANVLDKLPKSVQPSAKSLIHDIYRAETEKKPEQPISDFRTDTRPSIQRLLKTS
;
A
#
# COMPACT_ATOMS: atom_id res chain seq x y z
N MET A 1 0.12 -10.94 -9.30
CA MET A 1 -0.21 -10.10 -10.48
C MET A 1 0.33 -8.70 -10.23
N LEU A 2 0.88 -8.05 -11.25
CA LEU A 2 1.34 -6.66 -11.21
C LEU A 2 0.67 -5.86 -12.32
N ILE A 3 0.24 -4.64 -11.98
CA ILE A 3 -0.32 -3.67 -12.91
C ILE A 3 0.58 -2.43 -12.86
N GLY A 4 1.07 -2.00 -14.02
CA GLY A 4 1.81 -0.75 -14.20
C GLY A 4 0.87 0.39 -14.60
N ALA A 5 1.33 1.62 -14.38
CA ALA A 5 0.71 2.83 -14.91
C ALA A 5 1.74 3.60 -15.73
N THR A 6 1.38 3.99 -16.95
CA THR A 6 2.24 4.81 -17.82
C THR A 6 2.18 6.29 -17.41
N PRO A 7 3.13 7.14 -17.85
CA PRO A 7 3.07 8.58 -17.61
C PRO A 7 1.78 9.25 -18.12
N GLU A 8 1.15 8.68 -19.15
CA GLU A 8 -0.11 9.13 -19.74
C GLU A 8 -1.34 8.66 -18.95
N GLY A 9 -1.15 7.87 -17.89
CA GLY A 9 -2.23 7.37 -17.02
C GLY A 9 -2.87 6.06 -17.47
N ASN A 10 -2.30 5.38 -18.47
CA ASN A 10 -2.81 4.09 -18.93
C ASN A 10 -2.40 2.98 -17.96
N LYS A 11 -3.32 2.04 -17.69
CA LYS A 11 -3.05 0.87 -16.84
C LYS A 11 -2.73 -0.34 -17.70
N GLU A 12 -1.64 -1.01 -17.37
CA GLU A 12 -1.17 -2.17 -18.12
C GLU A 12 -0.90 -3.36 -17.19
N LEU A 13 -1.35 -4.53 -17.60
CA LEU A 13 -1.04 -5.77 -16.91
C LEU A 13 0.39 -6.19 -17.28
N VAL A 14 1.34 -5.98 -16.38
CA VAL A 14 2.77 -6.19 -16.68
C VAL A 14 3.26 -7.60 -16.33
N ALA A 15 2.60 -8.27 -15.38
CA ALA A 15 2.91 -9.65 -15.02
C ALA A 15 1.71 -10.38 -14.38
N VAL A 16 1.52 -11.64 -14.79
CA VAL A 16 0.69 -12.62 -14.09
C VAL A 16 1.52 -13.87 -13.88
N CYS A 17 1.82 -14.18 -12.62
CA CYS A 17 2.60 -15.35 -12.25
C CYS A 17 1.82 -16.12 -11.19
N GLY A 18 1.74 -17.44 -11.36
CA GLY A 18 1.21 -18.33 -10.33
C GLY A 18 2.21 -18.42 -9.18
N GLY A 19 1.97 -17.67 -8.10
CA GLY A 19 2.82 -17.73 -6.93
C GLY A 19 2.52 -18.98 -6.10
N TYR A 20 3.53 -19.79 -5.77
CA TYR A 20 3.39 -20.87 -4.79
C TYR A 20 3.49 -20.33 -3.36
N ARG A 21 4.28 -19.25 -3.13
CA ARG A 21 4.39 -18.50 -1.87
C ARG A 21 4.75 -17.03 -2.14
N GLU A 22 4.30 -16.10 -1.30
CA GLU A 22 4.70 -14.68 -1.36
C GLU A 22 6.08 -14.43 -0.69
N SER A 23 7.08 -15.23 -1.07
CA SER A 23 8.45 -15.05 -0.57
C SER A 23 9.19 -13.96 -1.34
N THR A 24 10.32 -13.50 -0.80
CA THR A 24 11.21 -12.57 -1.50
C THR A 24 11.64 -13.15 -2.85
N GLU A 25 11.99 -14.43 -2.90
CA GLU A 25 12.49 -15.12 -4.08
C GLU A 25 11.43 -15.15 -5.18
N SER A 26 10.17 -15.45 -4.85
CA SER A 26 9.07 -15.42 -5.82
C SER A 26 8.84 -14.01 -6.38
N TRP A 27 9.03 -12.96 -5.58
CA TRP A 27 8.95 -11.59 -6.08
C TRP A 27 10.17 -11.18 -6.91
N LEU A 28 11.37 -11.66 -6.55
CA LEU A 28 12.59 -11.42 -7.32
C LEU A 28 12.49 -12.02 -8.72
N GLU A 29 11.93 -13.23 -8.86
CA GLU A 29 11.70 -13.87 -10.14
C GLU A 29 10.86 -12.97 -11.07
N VAL A 30 9.72 -12.47 -10.57
CA VAL A 30 8.82 -11.59 -11.33
C VAL A 30 9.48 -10.26 -11.69
N LEU A 31 10.14 -9.61 -10.72
CA LEU A 31 10.72 -8.28 -10.93
C LEU A 31 11.97 -8.32 -11.83
N ARG A 32 12.77 -9.39 -11.75
CA ARG A 32 13.93 -9.59 -12.64
C ARG A 32 13.48 -9.87 -14.07
N ASP A 33 12.45 -10.70 -14.27
CA ASP A 33 11.84 -10.90 -15.60
C ASP A 33 11.37 -9.57 -16.21
N LEU A 34 10.71 -8.71 -15.43
CA LEU A 34 10.31 -7.37 -15.89
C LEU A 34 11.52 -6.52 -16.31
N LYS A 35 12.60 -6.56 -15.53
CA LYS A 35 13.84 -5.84 -15.83
C LYS A 35 14.53 -6.38 -17.09
N GLU A 36 14.54 -7.69 -17.30
CA GLU A 36 15.06 -8.33 -18.51
C GLU A 36 14.23 -7.97 -19.76
N ARG A 37 12.92 -7.78 -19.59
CA ARG A 37 12.03 -7.20 -20.61
C ARG A 37 12.17 -5.69 -20.79
N ASN A 38 13.23 -5.09 -20.23
CA ASN A 38 13.56 -3.66 -20.29
C ASN A 38 12.52 -2.74 -19.64
N MET A 39 11.76 -3.24 -18.65
CA MET A 39 10.92 -2.36 -17.84
C MET A 39 11.82 -1.43 -17.02
N ALA A 40 11.66 -0.12 -17.27
CA ALA A 40 12.33 0.92 -16.50
C ALA A 40 11.94 0.86 -15.02
N SER A 41 12.79 1.39 -14.15
CA SER A 41 12.46 1.50 -12.73
C SER A 41 11.20 2.36 -12.56
N PRO A 42 10.16 1.89 -11.86
CA PRO A 42 9.02 2.73 -11.54
C PRO A 42 9.44 3.82 -10.55
N ASN A 43 8.78 4.99 -10.62
CA ASN A 43 8.94 6.02 -9.60
C ASN A 43 8.37 5.59 -8.24
N LEU A 44 7.26 4.82 -8.26
CA LEU A 44 6.54 4.41 -7.06
C LEU A 44 6.03 2.97 -7.19
N CYS A 45 6.35 2.15 -6.19
CA CYS A 45 5.80 0.82 -6.00
C CYS A 45 4.74 0.84 -4.89
N ILE A 46 3.53 0.38 -5.21
CA ILE A 46 2.41 0.31 -4.27
C ILE A 46 2.08 -1.15 -3.92
N GLY A 47 2.08 -1.48 -2.63
CA GLY A 47 1.92 -2.85 -2.16
C GLY A 47 1.05 -2.99 -0.92
N ASP A 48 0.56 -4.21 -0.69
CA ASP A 48 -0.31 -4.60 0.42
C ASP A 48 0.44 -4.86 1.74
N GLY A 49 1.77 -4.70 1.75
CA GLY A 49 2.60 -4.85 2.94
C GLY A 49 3.44 -6.10 2.99
N ALA A 50 3.34 -6.98 2.00
CA ALA A 50 4.12 -8.21 1.95
C ALA A 50 5.63 -7.92 2.09
N LEU A 51 6.25 -8.44 3.16
CA LEU A 51 7.67 -8.20 3.44
C LEU A 51 8.59 -8.73 2.33
N GLY A 52 8.20 -9.84 1.69
CA GLY A 52 8.92 -10.40 0.55
C GLY A 52 8.95 -9.45 -0.65
N PHE A 53 7.80 -8.83 -0.97
CA PHE A 53 7.71 -7.85 -2.05
C PHE A 53 8.64 -6.66 -1.82
N TRP A 54 8.59 -6.05 -0.63
CA TRP A 54 9.42 -4.89 -0.33
C TRP A 54 10.92 -5.18 -0.28
N LYS A 55 11.31 -6.40 0.08
CA LYS A 55 12.71 -6.83 -0.03
C LYS A 55 13.12 -6.94 -1.49
N ALA A 56 12.29 -7.56 -2.33
CA ALA A 56 12.59 -7.74 -3.74
C ALA A 56 12.63 -6.41 -4.53
N VAL A 57 11.70 -5.48 -4.26
CA VAL A 57 11.71 -4.14 -4.91
C VAL A 57 12.99 -3.39 -4.59
N ARG A 58 13.41 -3.36 -3.32
CA ARG A 58 14.67 -2.71 -2.91
C ARG A 58 15.91 -3.28 -3.59
N GLU A 59 15.86 -4.55 -3.98
CA GLU A 59 16.97 -5.20 -4.67
C GLU A 59 16.97 -4.90 -6.18
N VAL A 60 15.81 -4.98 -6.83
CA VAL A 60 15.70 -4.86 -8.29
C VAL A 60 15.60 -3.41 -8.77
N TYR A 61 14.86 -2.59 -8.02
CA TYR A 61 14.52 -1.19 -8.29
C TYR A 61 14.77 -0.31 -7.06
N PRO A 62 16.04 -0.11 -6.65
CA PRO A 62 16.39 0.60 -5.42
C PRO A 62 15.93 2.06 -5.37
N GLU A 63 15.77 2.70 -6.53
CA GLU A 63 15.32 4.10 -6.66
C GLU A 63 13.79 4.25 -6.59
N ALA A 64 13.03 3.16 -6.62
CA ALA A 64 11.58 3.22 -6.56
C ALA A 64 11.13 3.59 -5.13
N GLU A 65 10.27 4.60 -5.01
CA GLU A 65 9.62 4.89 -3.74
C GLU A 65 8.64 3.77 -3.36
N HIS A 66 8.33 3.66 -2.07
CA HIS A 66 7.43 2.63 -1.55
C HIS A 66 6.23 3.24 -0.87
N GLN A 67 5.03 2.76 -1.22
CA GLN A 67 3.81 3.15 -0.56
C GLN A 67 2.92 1.94 -0.25
N ARG A 68 2.32 1.95 0.94
CA ARG A 68 1.25 0.99 1.28
C ARG A 68 -0.04 1.36 0.56
N CYS A 69 -0.66 0.38 -0.09
CA CYS A 69 -1.94 0.55 -0.77
C CYS A 69 -3.02 1.01 0.21
N TRP A 70 -3.67 2.15 -0.09
CA TRP A 70 -4.77 2.68 0.74
C TRP A 70 -5.97 1.74 0.81
N VAL A 71 -6.28 1.00 -0.26
CA VAL A 71 -7.37 0.01 -0.24
C VAL A 71 -7.12 -1.07 0.82
N HIS A 72 -5.93 -1.67 0.80
CA HIS A 72 -5.54 -2.69 1.79
C HIS A 72 -5.38 -2.09 3.20
N LYS A 73 -4.85 -0.86 3.32
CA LYS A 73 -4.73 -0.15 4.61
C LYS A 73 -6.10 0.10 5.23
N THR A 74 -7.07 0.60 4.45
CA THR A 74 -8.44 0.79 4.90
C THR A 74 -9.07 -0.54 5.32
N ALA A 75 -8.96 -1.59 4.51
CA ALA A 75 -9.49 -2.91 4.86
C ALA A 75 -8.90 -3.44 6.18
N ASN A 76 -7.59 -3.34 6.36
CA ASN A 76 -6.90 -3.77 7.58
C ASN A 76 -7.35 -2.99 8.82
N VAL A 77 -7.63 -1.69 8.69
CA VAL A 77 -8.14 -0.87 9.80
C VAL A 77 -9.60 -1.26 10.11
N LEU A 78 -10.46 -1.38 9.10
CA LEU A 78 -11.87 -1.69 9.28
C LEU A 78 -12.07 -3.09 9.90
N ASP A 79 -11.23 -4.07 9.56
CA ASP A 79 -11.25 -5.42 10.14
C ASP A 79 -11.07 -5.43 11.67
N LYS A 80 -10.42 -4.40 12.23
CA LYS A 80 -10.21 -4.26 13.68
C LYS A 80 -11.29 -3.44 14.38
N LEU A 81 -12.34 -3.04 13.67
CA LEU A 81 -13.41 -2.19 14.18
C LEU A 81 -14.75 -2.93 14.22
N PRO A 82 -15.61 -2.65 15.22
CA PRO A 82 -17.00 -3.07 15.21
C PRO A 82 -17.71 -2.61 13.93
N LYS A 83 -18.54 -3.48 13.34
CA LYS A 83 -19.27 -3.18 12.08
C LYS A 83 -20.07 -1.88 12.14
N SER A 84 -20.61 -1.52 13.30
CA SER A 84 -21.38 -0.30 13.51
C SER A 84 -20.60 0.99 13.26
N VAL A 85 -19.29 1.01 13.52
CA VAL A 85 -18.45 2.21 13.36
C VAL A 85 -17.66 2.24 12.05
N GLN A 86 -17.62 1.13 11.31
CA GLN A 86 -16.86 1.02 10.05
C GLN A 86 -17.25 2.06 8.98
N PRO A 87 -18.54 2.42 8.78
CA PRO A 87 -18.90 3.43 7.79
C PRO A 87 -18.27 4.81 8.08
N SER A 88 -18.34 5.25 9.34
CA SER A 88 -17.73 6.52 9.78
C SER A 88 -16.21 6.45 9.68
N ALA A 89 -15.59 5.37 10.16
CA ALA A 89 -14.15 5.16 10.07
C ALA A 89 -13.63 5.20 8.63
N LYS A 90 -14.36 4.58 7.69
CA LYS A 90 -14.00 4.58 6.26
C LYS A 90 -14.01 6.00 5.68
N SER A 91 -15.00 6.81 6.04
CA SER A 91 -15.06 8.22 5.62
C SER A 91 -13.86 9.00 6.14
N LEU A 92 -13.52 8.85 7.42
CA LEU A 92 -12.36 9.54 8.01
C LEU A 92 -11.04 9.13 7.34
N ILE A 93 -10.85 7.84 7.03
CA ILE A 93 -9.66 7.37 6.30
C ILE A 93 -9.62 7.97 4.89
N HIS A 94 -10.77 8.07 4.23
CA HIS A 94 -10.91 8.71 2.92
C HIS A 94 -10.52 10.19 2.94
N ASP A 95 -10.86 10.90 4.01
CA ASP A 95 -10.51 12.32 4.17
C ASP A 95 -9.00 12.49 4.40
N ILE A 96 -8.38 11.58 5.16
CA ILE A 96 -6.93 11.59 5.43
C ILE A 96 -6.11 11.56 4.13
N TYR A 97 -6.36 10.60 3.24
CA TYR A 97 -5.53 10.47 2.03
C TYR A 97 -5.95 11.39 0.88
N ARG A 98 -7.10 12.08 0.99
CA ARG A 98 -7.54 13.12 0.04
C ARG A 98 -7.14 14.53 0.48
N ALA A 99 -6.59 14.69 1.67
CA ALA A 99 -6.16 15.99 2.16
C ALA A 99 -5.10 16.59 1.21
N GLU A 100 -5.27 17.87 0.85
CA GLU A 100 -4.38 18.59 -0.09
C GLU A 100 -2.96 18.78 0.44
N THR A 101 -2.76 18.60 1.74
CA THR A 101 -1.47 18.79 2.40
C THR A 101 -1.28 17.67 3.42
N GLU A 102 -0.03 17.32 3.68
CA GLU A 102 0.36 16.64 4.93
C GLU A 102 0.17 17.58 6.14
N LYS A 103 -0.99 18.24 6.26
CA LYS A 103 -1.42 18.75 7.55
C LYS A 103 -1.32 17.57 8.49
N LYS A 104 -0.37 17.63 9.43
CA LYS A 104 -0.29 16.69 10.56
C LYS A 104 -1.75 16.49 10.98
N PRO A 105 -2.34 15.30 10.80
CA PRO A 105 -3.78 15.21 10.96
C PRO A 105 -4.02 15.06 12.45
N GLU A 106 -3.69 16.10 13.22
CA GLU A 106 -3.76 16.03 14.67
C GLU A 106 -5.22 15.95 15.08
N GLN A 107 -6.12 16.68 14.40
CA GLN A 107 -7.56 16.69 14.73
C GLN A 107 -8.36 15.49 14.20
N PRO A 108 -8.35 15.12 12.89
CA PRO A 108 -9.17 14.00 12.41
C PRO A 108 -8.67 12.66 12.96
N ILE A 109 -7.36 12.52 13.16
CA ILE A 109 -6.79 11.32 13.80
C ILE A 109 -6.93 11.42 15.32
N SER A 110 -6.91 12.59 15.99
CA SER A 110 -7.20 12.64 17.43
C SER A 110 -8.62 12.20 17.73
N ASP A 111 -9.59 12.69 16.96
CA ASP A 111 -11.02 12.43 17.20
C ASP A 111 -11.34 10.95 16.92
N PHE A 112 -10.68 10.37 15.92
CA PHE A 112 -10.75 8.92 15.70
C PHE A 112 -10.00 8.12 16.78
N ARG A 113 -8.88 8.63 17.30
CA ARG A 113 -8.06 7.96 18.33
C ARG A 113 -8.74 7.96 19.70
N THR A 114 -9.42 9.03 20.09
CA THR A 114 -10.14 9.10 21.37
C THR A 114 -11.29 8.10 21.43
N ASP A 115 -11.89 7.77 20.28
CA ASP A 115 -13.03 6.84 20.19
C ASP A 115 -12.63 5.39 19.84
N THR A 116 -11.33 5.11 19.63
CA THR A 116 -10.85 3.77 19.24
C THR A 116 -9.79 3.19 20.19
N ARG A 117 -9.88 1.86 20.43
CA ARG A 117 -9.00 1.12 21.34
C ARG A 117 -7.51 1.31 20.98
N PRO A 118 -6.58 1.29 21.96
CA PRO A 118 -5.15 1.54 21.75
C PRO A 118 -4.47 0.70 20.65
N SER A 119 -4.97 -0.52 20.40
CA SER A 119 -4.50 -1.41 19.33
C SER A 119 -4.74 -0.85 17.91
N ILE A 120 -5.80 -0.06 17.72
CA ILE A 120 -6.20 0.53 16.43
C ILE A 120 -5.33 1.76 16.12
N GLN A 121 -4.98 2.54 17.14
CA GLN A 121 -4.13 3.73 16.99
C GLN A 121 -2.73 3.40 16.43
N ARG A 122 -2.23 2.18 16.69
CA ARG A 122 -0.93 1.70 16.20
C ARG A 122 -0.93 1.43 14.69
N LEU A 123 -2.08 1.01 14.12
CA LEU A 123 -2.24 0.73 12.69
C LEU A 123 -2.22 1.99 11.81
N LEU A 124 -2.55 3.15 12.40
CA LEU A 124 -2.51 4.45 11.72
C LEU A 124 -1.11 5.08 11.73
N LYS A 125 -0.19 4.62 12.60
CA LYS A 125 1.14 5.21 12.79
C LYS A 125 2.25 4.61 11.92
N THR A 126 2.06 3.44 11.31
CA THR A 126 3.09 2.78 10.49
C THR A 126 3.06 3.25 9.03
N SER A 127 3.04 4.57 8.83
CA SER A 127 3.23 5.22 7.53
C SER A 127 4.70 5.22 7.19
#